data_AF-V7CZU0-F1
#
_entry.id   AF-V7CZU0-F1
#
_cell.length_a   1.000
_cell.length_b   1.000
_cell.length_c   1.000
_cell.angle_alpha   90.00
_cell.angle_beta   90.00
_cell.angle_gamma   90.00
#
_symmetry.space_group_name_H-M   'P 1'
#
loop_
_entity.id
_entity.type
_entity.pdbx_description
1 polymer ?
#
loop_
_entity_poly.entity_id
_entity_poly.type
_entity_poly.pdbx_seq_one_letter_code
_entity_poly.pdbx_strand_id
1 'polypeptide(L)'
;MNVSMVYLRRPFLGTNLLRLKKGLLEFVVEAFLYNFGTKDLRFSDIALIFFYMFTCFLMSLLALEQMARTKQTARKSTGGKAPRKQLATKAARKSAPTTGGVKKPHRYRPGTVALREIRKYQKSTELLIRKLPFQRLVREIAQDFKTDLRFQSHAVLALQEAAEAYLVGLFEDTNLCAIHAKRVTIMPKDIQLARRIRGERA
;
A
#
# COMPACT_ATOMS: atom_id res chain seq x y z
N MET A 1 10.97 25.55 20.46
CA MET A 1 11.95 25.17 19.41
C MET A 1 11.26 24.17 18.46
N ASN A 2 10.27 24.61 17.67
CA ASN A 2 10.44 25.14 16.30
C ASN A 2 11.44 24.34 15.45
N VAL A 3 11.05 23.13 15.06
CA VAL A 3 11.61 22.44 13.89
C VAL A 3 10.45 21.96 13.01
N SER A 4 10.08 22.84 12.08
CA SER A 4 9.78 22.49 10.68
C SER A 4 8.79 21.35 10.42
N MET A 5 7.49 21.61 10.60
CA MET A 5 6.40 20.78 10.07
C MET A 5 5.63 21.53 8.95
N VAL A 6 6.39 22.14 8.03
CA VAL A 6 5.88 22.65 6.74
C VAL A 6 5.54 21.50 5.77
N TYR A 7 5.77 20.24 6.14
CA TYR A 7 5.62 19.09 5.24
C TYR A 7 4.23 18.42 5.23
N LEU A 8 3.21 19.09 5.76
CA LEU A 8 1.81 18.84 5.39
C LEU A 8 1.15 20.07 4.76
N ARG A 9 1.94 21.07 4.36
CA ARG A 9 1.49 22.23 3.59
C ARG A 9 1.93 22.14 2.13
N ARG A 10 1.71 20.98 1.49
CA ARG A 10 1.52 20.92 0.04
C ARG A 10 0.24 20.14 -0.26
N PRO A 11 -0.81 20.80 -0.73
CA PRO A 11 -1.96 20.12 -1.28
C PRO A 11 -1.55 19.48 -2.62
N PHE A 12 -1.97 18.24 -2.82
CA PHE A 12 -2.73 17.87 -4.01
C PHE A 12 -2.09 18.22 -5.37
N LEU A 13 -1.32 17.28 -5.93
CA LEU A 13 -1.22 17.06 -7.39
C LEU A 13 -0.54 15.70 -7.59
N GLY A 14 -1.34 14.64 -7.50
CA GLY A 14 -0.91 13.25 -7.62
C GLY A 14 -2.00 12.26 -7.19
N THR A 15 -2.99 12.74 -6.46
CA THR A 15 -4.24 12.03 -6.15
C THR A 15 -5.08 11.74 -7.39
N ASN A 16 -4.89 12.44 -8.52
CA ASN A 16 -5.65 12.18 -9.74
C ASN A 16 -5.21 10.90 -10.49
N LEU A 17 -3.96 10.45 -10.38
CA LEU A 17 -3.51 9.27 -11.14
C LEU A 17 -3.88 7.95 -10.46
N LEU A 18 -3.85 7.92 -9.13
CA LEU A 18 -4.32 6.78 -8.33
C LEU A 18 -5.85 6.76 -8.19
N ARG A 19 -6.52 7.92 -8.27
CA ARG A 19 -7.99 8.01 -8.35
C ARG A 19 -8.53 7.71 -9.75
N LEU A 20 -7.79 7.98 -10.83
CA LEU A 20 -8.15 7.47 -12.16
C LEU A 20 -8.01 5.95 -12.24
N LYS A 21 -6.95 5.37 -11.65
CA LYS A 21 -6.80 3.91 -11.62
C LYS A 21 -7.82 3.21 -10.72
N LYS A 22 -8.16 3.80 -9.56
CA LYS A 22 -9.24 3.30 -8.70
C LYS A 22 -10.62 3.51 -9.32
N GLY A 23 -10.88 4.65 -9.97
CA GLY A 23 -12.14 4.91 -10.67
C GLY A 23 -12.35 3.99 -11.86
N LEU A 24 -11.29 3.66 -12.62
CA LEU A 24 -11.37 2.67 -13.69
C LEU A 24 -11.61 1.25 -13.13
N LEU A 25 -11.03 0.91 -11.97
CA LEU A 25 -11.25 -0.38 -11.32
C LEU A 25 -12.64 -0.48 -10.69
N GLU A 26 -13.15 0.60 -10.07
CA GLU A 26 -14.50 0.68 -9.52
C GLU A 26 -15.55 0.64 -10.64
N PHE A 27 -15.31 1.31 -11.77
CA PHE A 27 -16.18 1.21 -12.95
C PHE A 27 -16.15 -0.20 -13.57
N VAL A 28 -14.99 -0.87 -13.57
CA VAL A 28 -14.87 -2.27 -14.01
C VAL A 28 -15.58 -3.22 -13.04
N VAL A 29 -15.51 -2.98 -11.72
CA VAL A 29 -16.17 -3.81 -10.70
C VAL A 29 -17.69 -3.57 -10.66
N GLU A 30 -18.15 -2.33 -10.82
CA GLU A 30 -19.59 -2.02 -10.98
C GLU A 30 -20.15 -2.62 -12.28
N ALA A 31 -19.43 -2.50 -13.40
CA ALA A 31 -19.84 -3.13 -14.66
C ALA A 31 -19.86 -4.67 -14.58
N PHE A 32 -18.98 -5.27 -13.77
CA PHE A 32 -18.95 -6.72 -13.52
C PHE A 32 -20.10 -7.18 -12.60
N LEU A 33 -20.46 -6.37 -11.60
CA LEU A 33 -21.58 -6.65 -10.68
C LEU A 33 -22.95 -6.39 -11.32
N TYR A 34 -23.06 -5.43 -12.24
CA TYR A 34 -24.32 -5.17 -12.96
C TYR A 34 -24.65 -6.24 -14.02
N ASN A 35 -23.66 -6.99 -14.51
CA ASN A 35 -23.88 -8.03 -15.54
C ASN A 35 -24.08 -9.45 -15.00
N PHE A 36 -23.95 -9.72 -13.70
CA PHE A 36 -24.19 -11.06 -13.13
C PHE A 36 -25.63 -11.26 -12.64
N GLY A 37 -26.51 -10.27 -12.84
CA GLY A 37 -27.87 -10.24 -12.32
C GLY A 37 -28.98 -10.70 -13.27
N THR A 38 -28.73 -10.83 -14.57
CA THR A 38 -29.76 -11.28 -15.53
C THR A 38 -29.22 -12.38 -16.41
N LYS A 39 -29.92 -13.51 -16.35
CA LYS A 39 -29.72 -14.69 -17.19
C LYS A 39 -29.73 -14.29 -18.67
N ASP A 40 -28.93 -15.00 -19.45
CA ASP A 40 -28.78 -14.94 -20.92
C ASP A 40 -27.94 -13.79 -21.50
N LEU A 41 -26.60 -13.93 -21.46
CA LEU A 41 -25.68 -13.20 -22.34
C LEU A 41 -25.10 -14.16 -23.39
N ARG A 42 -25.29 -13.85 -24.67
CA ARG A 42 -24.75 -14.66 -25.77
C ARG A 42 -23.24 -14.44 -25.88
N PHE A 43 -22.53 -15.49 -26.29
CA PHE A 43 -21.06 -15.57 -26.38
C PHE A 43 -20.42 -14.44 -27.23
N SER A 44 -21.20 -13.74 -28.06
CA SER A 44 -20.80 -12.57 -28.86
C SER A 44 -20.50 -11.32 -28.02
N ASP A 45 -21.16 -11.16 -26.87
CA ASP A 45 -21.14 -9.89 -26.12
C ASP A 45 -19.93 -9.82 -25.17
N ILE A 46 -19.48 -10.97 -24.67
CA ILE A 46 -18.25 -11.11 -23.88
C ILE A 46 -17.02 -10.78 -24.76
N ALA A 47 -17.03 -11.21 -26.02
CA ALA A 47 -15.93 -10.93 -26.95
C ALA A 47 -15.77 -9.43 -27.25
N LEU A 48 -16.88 -8.69 -27.32
CA LEU A 48 -16.86 -7.24 -27.57
C LEU A 48 -16.29 -6.47 -26.36
N ILE A 49 -16.63 -6.91 -25.14
CA ILE A 49 -16.10 -6.32 -23.90
C ILE A 49 -14.59 -6.60 -23.77
N PHE A 50 -14.13 -7.81 -24.10
CA PHE A 50 -12.70 -8.13 -24.14
C PHE A 50 -11.96 -7.33 -25.23
N PHE A 51 -12.57 -7.11 -26.40
CA PHE A 51 -11.99 -6.31 -27.47
C PHE A 51 -11.88 -4.82 -27.09
N TYR A 52 -12.90 -4.26 -26.43
CA TYR A 52 -12.90 -2.88 -25.94
C TYR A 52 -11.90 -2.68 -24.79
N MET A 53 -11.78 -3.67 -23.89
CA MET A 53 -10.77 -3.64 -22.82
C MET A 53 -9.35 -3.79 -23.35
N PHE A 54 -9.13 -4.63 -24.35
CA PHE A 54 -7.82 -4.83 -24.96
C PHE A 54 -7.36 -3.59 -25.75
N THR A 55 -8.25 -2.98 -26.52
CA THR A 55 -7.94 -1.75 -27.28
C THR A 55 -7.72 -0.54 -26.36
N CYS A 56 -8.49 -0.39 -25.29
CA CYS A 56 -8.31 0.68 -24.31
C CYS A 56 -7.00 0.53 -23.51
N PHE A 57 -6.62 -0.72 -23.19
CA PHE A 57 -5.34 -1.03 -22.53
C PHE A 57 -4.14 -0.77 -23.45
N LEU A 58 -4.23 -1.14 -24.74
CA LEU A 58 -3.16 -0.92 -25.72
C LEU A 58 -2.96 0.58 -26.04
N MET A 59 -4.04 1.36 -26.13
CA MET A 59 -3.96 2.82 -26.29
C MET A 59 -3.38 3.52 -25.05
N SER A 60 -3.60 2.98 -23.86
CA SER A 60 -2.99 3.48 -22.63
C SER A 60 -1.50 3.11 -22.51
N LEU A 61 -1.07 1.99 -23.10
CA LEU A 61 0.33 1.57 -23.15
C LEU A 61 1.16 2.44 -24.12
N LEU A 62 0.58 2.81 -25.26
CA LEU A 62 1.22 3.68 -26.26
C LEU A 62 1.47 5.10 -25.71
N ALA A 63 0.66 5.55 -24.76
CA ALA A 63 0.78 6.86 -24.11
C ALA A 63 1.92 6.95 -23.06
N LEU A 64 2.60 5.84 -22.75
CA LEU A 64 3.69 5.77 -21.76
C LEU A 64 5.10 5.71 -22.37
N GLU A 65 5.25 5.85 -23.68
CA GLU A 65 6.57 5.75 -24.34
C GLU A 65 7.29 7.10 -24.54
N GLN A 66 7.00 8.13 -23.73
CA GLN A 66 7.73 9.40 -23.81
C GLN A 66 8.05 9.96 -22.42
N MET A 67 9.11 9.42 -21.79
CA MET A 67 10.10 10.17 -20.98
C MET A 67 11.00 9.20 -20.20
N ALA A 68 11.92 8.55 -20.89
CA ALA A 68 13.09 7.92 -20.27
C ALA A 68 14.34 8.75 -20.60
N ARG A 69 14.59 9.82 -19.83
CA ARG A 69 15.84 10.59 -19.94
C ARG A 69 16.96 9.83 -19.25
N THR A 70 17.77 9.12 -20.02
CA THR A 70 19.00 8.45 -19.56
C THR A 70 20.03 9.51 -19.14
N LYS A 71 20.26 9.67 -17.83
CA LYS A 71 21.46 10.37 -17.33
C LYS A 71 22.56 9.33 -17.13
N GLN A 72 23.47 9.21 -18.10
CA GLN A 72 24.79 8.63 -17.82
C GLN A 72 25.54 9.62 -16.93
N THR A 73 25.67 9.29 -15.65
CA THR A 73 26.68 9.93 -14.80
C THR A 73 27.95 9.09 -14.88
N ALA A 74 29.03 9.68 -15.37
CA ALA A 74 30.36 9.08 -15.36
C ALA A 74 30.72 8.66 -13.92
N ARG A 75 30.84 7.35 -13.70
CA ARG A 75 31.32 6.78 -12.44
C ARG A 75 32.84 6.87 -12.42
N LYS A 76 33.42 7.68 -11.53
CA LYS A 76 34.83 7.51 -11.15
C LYS A 76 34.98 6.15 -10.46
N SER A 77 35.73 5.25 -11.07
CA SER A 77 36.21 4.00 -10.46
C SER A 77 37.41 4.31 -9.58
N THR A 78 37.19 4.87 -8.39
CA THR A 78 38.25 4.89 -7.37
C THR A 78 38.39 3.50 -6.77
N GLY A 79 39.34 2.75 -7.34
CA GLY A 79 40.23 1.78 -6.70
C GLY A 79 39.64 0.95 -5.56
N GLY A 80 39.07 -0.21 -5.92
CA GLY A 80 39.09 -1.35 -5.01
C GLY A 80 40.54 -1.68 -4.65
N LYS A 81 40.82 -1.79 -3.35
CA LYS A 81 42.12 -2.16 -2.78
C LYS A 81 42.78 -3.31 -3.57
N ALA A 82 44.07 -3.14 -3.86
CA ALA A 82 44.89 -4.09 -4.62
C ALA A 82 44.77 -5.54 -4.13
N PRO A 83 44.80 -6.55 -5.02
CA PRO A 83 44.73 -7.95 -4.64
C PRO A 83 46.08 -8.35 -4.04
N ARG A 84 46.17 -8.43 -2.71
CA ARG A 84 47.35 -9.00 -2.05
C ARG A 84 47.25 -10.53 -2.10
N LYS A 85 48.26 -11.10 -2.76
CA LYS A 85 48.57 -12.53 -2.93
C LYS A 85 48.27 -13.36 -1.67
N GLN A 86 47.62 -14.52 -1.90
CA GLN A 86 47.22 -15.51 -0.90
C GLN A 86 48.39 -15.98 -0.02
N LEU A 87 48.15 -16.01 1.29
CA LEU A 87 48.72 -16.99 2.21
C LEU A 87 47.60 -17.40 3.16
N ALA A 88 47.15 -18.64 3.04
CA ALA A 88 46.17 -19.24 3.93
C ALA A 88 46.71 -19.24 5.37
N THR A 89 46.05 -18.51 6.25
CA THR A 89 46.17 -18.71 7.69
C THR A 89 44.78 -18.68 8.30
N LYS A 90 44.30 -19.89 8.59
CA LYS A 90 43.53 -20.31 9.77
C LYS A 90 42.40 -19.38 10.22
N ALA A 91 41.18 -19.91 10.14
CA ALA A 91 39.99 -19.37 10.80
C ALA A 91 40.19 -19.33 12.34
N ALA A 92 40.85 -18.28 12.84
CA ALA A 92 40.67 -17.80 14.19
C ALA A 92 39.60 -16.71 14.11
N ARG A 93 38.35 -17.09 14.40
CA ARG A 93 37.29 -16.11 14.68
C ARG A 93 37.85 -15.19 15.77
N LYS A 94 37.97 -13.90 15.45
CA LYS A 94 38.36 -12.87 16.42
C LYS A 94 37.35 -12.85 17.56
N SER A 95 37.60 -13.59 18.63
CA SER A 95 37.08 -13.27 19.94
C SER A 95 37.93 -12.14 20.52
N ALA A 96 37.23 -11.07 20.89
CA ALA A 96 37.63 -9.89 21.65
C ALA A 96 38.56 -8.85 20.98
N PRO A 97 38.09 -7.60 20.85
CA PRO A 97 38.87 -6.44 21.27
C PRO A 97 38.73 -6.25 22.78
N THR A 98 39.86 -6.17 23.45
CA THR A 98 40.06 -5.65 24.81
C THR A 98 39.58 -4.19 24.89
N THR A 99 38.84 -3.87 25.96
CA THR A 99 38.66 -2.53 26.57
C THR A 99 38.56 -1.35 25.59
N GLY A 100 37.40 -1.22 24.96
CA GLY A 100 36.96 0.00 24.28
C GLY A 100 35.46 -0.09 24.06
N GLY A 101 34.68 0.79 24.70
CA GLY A 101 33.23 0.67 24.86
C GLY A 101 32.51 0.13 23.62
N VAL A 102 31.72 -0.93 23.81
CA VAL A 102 30.87 -1.53 22.79
C VAL A 102 30.16 -0.42 22.02
N LYS A 103 30.39 -0.32 20.71
CA LYS A 103 29.72 0.66 19.86
C LYS A 103 28.21 0.51 20.06
N LYS A 104 27.57 1.55 20.61
CA LYS A 104 26.13 1.51 20.88
C LYS A 104 25.40 1.11 19.60
N PRO A 105 24.44 0.17 19.67
CA PRO A 105 23.64 -0.20 18.51
C PRO A 105 22.96 1.07 17.97
N HIS A 106 23.03 1.26 16.65
CA HIS A 106 22.44 2.43 16.02
C HIS A 106 20.92 2.40 16.16
N ARG A 107 20.37 3.39 16.86
CA ARG A 107 18.92 3.60 17.02
C ARG A 107 18.47 4.80 16.21
N TYR A 108 17.47 4.60 15.36
CA TYR A 108 16.82 5.69 14.64
C TYR A 108 16.07 6.61 15.61
N ARG A 109 15.99 7.90 15.27
CA ARG A 109 15.18 8.86 16.00
C ARG A 109 13.69 8.46 15.90
N PRO A 110 12.88 8.72 16.95
CA PRO A 110 11.45 8.48 16.88
C PRO A 110 10.85 9.22 15.68
N GLY A 111 9.93 8.57 14.97
CA GLY A 111 9.34 9.07 13.73
C GLY A 111 10.12 8.74 12.44
N THR A 112 11.43 8.49 12.49
CA THR A 112 12.20 8.18 11.26
C THR A 112 11.77 6.85 10.62
N VAL A 113 11.51 5.83 11.44
CA VAL A 113 11.04 4.53 10.94
C VAL A 113 9.59 4.62 10.46
N ALA A 114 8.71 5.29 11.22
CA ALA A 114 7.32 5.50 10.84
C ALA A 114 7.19 6.22 9.47
N LEU A 115 7.96 7.30 9.24
CA LEU A 115 7.96 7.99 7.94
C LEU A 115 8.47 7.12 6.79
N ARG A 116 9.39 6.20 7.06
CA ARG A 116 9.88 5.24 6.05
C ARG A 116 8.78 4.24 5.70
N GLU A 117 8.07 3.72 6.70
CA GLU A 117 6.95 2.79 6.53
C GLU A 117 5.80 3.43 5.76
N ILE A 118 5.41 4.66 6.11
CA ILE A 118 4.38 5.42 5.39
C ILE A 118 4.72 5.53 3.90
N ARG A 119 5.95 5.93 3.57
CA ARG A 119 6.39 6.03 2.16
C ARG A 119 6.44 4.68 1.45
N LYS A 120 6.79 3.61 2.17
CA LYS A 120 6.80 2.25 1.62
C LYS A 120 5.38 1.83 1.25
N TYR A 121 4.44 1.92 2.19
CA TYR A 121 3.06 1.46 2.00
C TYR A 121 2.22 2.34 1.08
N GLN A 122 2.56 3.62 0.93
CA GLN A 122 1.94 4.47 -0.09
C GLN A 122 2.42 4.15 -1.52
N LYS A 123 3.57 3.47 -1.66
CA LYS A 123 4.11 3.08 -2.97
C LYS A 123 3.65 1.68 -3.39
N SER A 124 3.41 0.79 -2.44
CA SER A 124 2.89 -0.56 -2.70
C SER A 124 1.36 -0.59 -2.65
N THR A 125 0.79 -1.63 -3.25
CA THR A 125 -0.65 -1.95 -3.18
C THR A 125 -0.86 -3.34 -2.59
N GLU A 126 0.05 -3.78 -1.72
CA GLU A 126 -0.02 -5.09 -1.08
C GLU A 126 -1.05 -5.06 0.06
N LEU A 127 -1.78 -6.17 0.21
CA LEU A 127 -2.70 -6.35 1.32
C LEU A 127 -1.92 -6.47 2.64
N LEU A 128 -2.30 -5.67 3.63
CA LEU A 128 -1.59 -5.58 4.91
C LEU A 128 -2.12 -6.57 5.94
N ILE A 129 -3.38 -6.98 5.83
CA ILE A 129 -3.98 -7.96 6.72
C ILE A 129 -3.61 -9.37 6.24
N ARG A 130 -3.19 -10.23 7.18
CA ARG A 130 -2.90 -11.64 6.87
C ARG A 130 -4.18 -12.35 6.40
N LYS A 131 -4.09 -13.08 5.30
CA LYS A 131 -5.26 -13.72 4.64
C LYS A 131 -5.99 -14.73 5.54
N LEU A 132 -5.26 -15.61 6.23
CA LEU A 132 -5.85 -16.67 7.06
C LEU A 132 -6.70 -16.15 8.24
N PRO A 133 -6.23 -15.21 9.09
CA PRO A 133 -7.06 -14.67 10.15
C PRO A 133 -8.25 -13.86 9.62
N PHE A 134 -8.09 -13.10 8.53
CA PHE A 134 -9.21 -12.39 7.91
C PHE A 134 -10.30 -13.35 7.42
N GLN A 135 -9.89 -14.44 6.77
CA GLN A 135 -10.82 -15.50 6.34
C GLN A 135 -11.57 -16.14 7.52
N ARG A 136 -10.90 -16.36 8.65
CA ARG A 136 -11.56 -16.90 9.87
C ARG A 136 -12.60 -15.94 10.40
N LEU A 137 -12.27 -14.65 10.49
CA LEU A 137 -13.20 -13.60 10.92
C LEU A 137 -14.43 -13.50 10.00
N VAL A 138 -14.24 -13.53 8.68
CA VAL A 138 -15.35 -13.48 7.72
C VAL A 138 -16.29 -14.67 7.93
N ARG A 139 -15.75 -15.87 8.19
CA ARG A 139 -16.56 -17.08 8.42
C ARG A 139 -17.27 -17.04 9.77
N GLU A 140 -16.62 -16.53 10.80
CA GLU A 140 -17.21 -16.31 12.13
C GLU A 140 -18.44 -15.41 12.03
N ILE A 141 -18.29 -14.23 11.42
CA ILE A 141 -19.41 -13.28 11.23
C ILE A 141 -20.51 -13.90 10.37
N ALA A 142 -20.16 -14.59 9.28
CA ALA A 142 -21.15 -15.18 8.39
C ALA A 142 -21.97 -16.30 9.04
N GLN A 143 -21.36 -17.03 9.99
CA GLN A 143 -22.01 -18.12 10.71
C GLN A 143 -23.17 -17.60 11.57
N ASP A 144 -23.07 -16.37 12.11
CA ASP A 144 -24.13 -15.74 12.90
C ASP A 144 -25.40 -15.47 12.08
N PHE A 145 -25.29 -15.33 10.76
CA PHE A 145 -26.42 -15.09 9.87
C PHE A 145 -26.99 -16.38 9.27
N LYS A 146 -26.13 -17.29 8.83
CA LYS A 146 -26.53 -18.56 8.23
C LYS A 146 -25.46 -19.61 8.39
N THR A 147 -25.86 -20.78 8.91
CA THR A 147 -24.98 -21.94 9.04
C THR A 147 -24.66 -22.54 7.66
N ASP A 148 -23.46 -23.13 7.52
CA ASP A 148 -23.00 -23.88 6.34
C ASP A 148 -22.81 -23.08 5.04
N LEU A 149 -22.38 -21.82 5.16
CA LEU A 149 -22.00 -21.00 4.00
C LEU A 149 -20.65 -21.40 3.39
N ARG A 150 -20.64 -21.65 2.08
CA ARG A 150 -19.41 -21.88 1.29
C ARG A 150 -18.97 -20.59 0.63
N PHE A 151 -17.74 -20.18 0.91
CA PHE A 151 -17.12 -19.01 0.31
C PHE A 151 -16.21 -19.39 -0.86
N GLN A 152 -16.36 -18.69 -1.99
CA GLN A 152 -15.38 -18.71 -3.07
C GLN A 152 -14.10 -17.98 -2.63
N SER A 153 -12.94 -18.42 -3.12
CA SER A 153 -11.65 -17.78 -2.79
C SER A 153 -11.60 -16.30 -3.16
N HIS A 154 -12.10 -15.94 -4.35
CA HIS A 154 -12.15 -14.56 -4.84
C HIS A 154 -13.12 -13.68 -4.04
N ALA A 155 -14.20 -14.23 -3.51
CA ALA A 155 -15.14 -13.47 -2.67
C ALA A 155 -14.48 -12.98 -1.37
N VAL A 156 -13.68 -13.85 -0.73
CA VAL A 156 -12.95 -13.47 0.49
C VAL A 156 -11.87 -12.41 0.19
N LEU A 157 -11.23 -12.48 -0.97
CA LEU A 157 -10.26 -11.46 -1.39
C LEU A 157 -10.93 -10.11 -1.66
N ALA A 158 -12.09 -10.10 -2.33
CA ALA A 158 -12.85 -8.87 -2.56
C ALA A 158 -13.29 -8.21 -1.25
N LEU A 159 -13.77 -9.00 -0.28
CA LEU A 159 -14.09 -8.50 1.06
C LEU A 159 -12.87 -7.91 1.75
N GLN A 160 -11.69 -8.52 1.58
CA GLN A 160 -10.45 -8.01 2.16
C GLN A 160 -10.02 -6.68 1.51
N GLU A 161 -10.07 -6.59 0.19
CA GLU A 161 -9.74 -5.36 -0.53
C GLU A 161 -10.66 -4.21 -0.13
N ALA A 162 -11.97 -4.46 -0.05
CA ALA A 162 -12.95 -3.47 0.38
C ALA A 162 -12.71 -3.03 1.84
N ALA A 163 -12.47 -3.98 2.75
CA ALA A 163 -12.23 -3.68 4.16
C ALA A 163 -10.94 -2.85 4.37
N GLU A 164 -9.84 -3.22 3.71
CA GLU A 164 -8.59 -2.47 3.81
C GLU A 164 -8.71 -1.07 3.18
N ALA A 165 -9.38 -0.95 2.03
CA ALA A 165 -9.64 0.34 1.40
C ALA A 165 -10.47 1.28 2.31
N TYR A 166 -11.52 0.74 2.95
CA TYR A 166 -12.33 1.49 3.90
C TYR A 166 -11.52 1.96 5.11
N LEU A 167 -10.73 1.07 5.72
CA LEU A 167 -9.89 1.41 6.88
C LEU A 167 -8.83 2.47 6.55
N VAL A 168 -8.18 2.38 5.38
CA VAL A 168 -7.22 3.39 4.92
C VAL A 168 -7.89 4.76 4.80
N GLY A 169 -9.06 4.83 4.14
CA GLY A 169 -9.82 6.07 4.03
C GLY A 169 -10.23 6.63 5.40
N LEU A 170 -10.65 5.77 6.33
CA LEU A 170 -11.01 6.18 7.69
C LEU A 170 -9.80 6.76 8.45
N PHE A 171 -8.62 6.16 8.29
CA PHE A 171 -7.39 6.68 8.90
C PHE A 171 -6.91 8.00 8.29
N GLU A 172 -7.15 8.23 6.99
CA GLU A 172 -6.89 9.54 6.36
C GLU A 172 -7.71 10.64 7.01
N ASP A 173 -9.02 10.44 7.19
CA ASP A 173 -9.91 11.42 7.84
C ASP A 173 -9.61 11.58 9.33
N THR A 174 -9.33 10.47 10.02
CA THR A 174 -8.93 10.49 11.43
C THR A 174 -7.65 11.29 11.63
N ASN A 175 -6.70 11.17 10.70
CA ASN A 175 -5.45 11.93 10.74
C ASN A 175 -5.72 13.43 10.54
N LEU A 176 -6.63 13.81 9.63
CA LEU A 176 -7.04 15.22 9.48
C LEU A 176 -7.69 15.76 10.77
N CYS A 177 -8.53 14.96 11.44
CA CYS A 177 -9.13 15.33 12.72
C CYS A 177 -8.08 15.52 13.83
N ALA A 178 -7.06 14.65 13.89
CA ALA A 178 -5.97 14.78 14.85
C ALA A 178 -5.15 16.06 14.61
N ILE A 179 -4.84 16.38 13.34
CA ILE A 179 -4.11 17.59 12.95
C ILE A 179 -4.93 18.85 13.26
N HIS A 180 -6.24 18.82 13.03
CA HIS A 180 -7.14 19.91 13.38
C HIS A 180 -7.06 20.24 14.89
N ALA A 181 -6.92 19.21 15.73
CA ALA A 181 -6.71 19.36 17.17
C ALA A 181 -5.23 19.60 17.57
N LYS A 182 -4.35 19.98 16.63
CA LYS A 182 -2.91 20.24 16.82
C LYS A 182 -2.12 19.04 17.38
N ARG A 183 -2.57 17.81 17.12
CA ARG A 183 -1.92 16.56 17.53
C ARG A 183 -1.37 15.81 16.31
N VAL A 184 -0.39 14.95 16.56
CA VAL A 184 0.18 14.03 15.56
C VAL A 184 -0.26 12.57 15.82
N THR A 185 -0.63 12.25 17.05
CA THR A 185 -1.12 10.93 17.44
C THR A 185 -2.65 10.86 17.31
N ILE A 186 -3.13 9.91 16.53
CA ILE A 186 -4.56 9.60 16.41
C ILE A 186 -5.10 8.98 17.71
N MET A 187 -6.35 9.31 18.05
CA MET A 187 -7.03 8.83 19.24
C MET A 187 -8.42 8.28 18.88
N PRO A 188 -9.04 7.44 19.73
CA PRO A 188 -10.39 6.90 19.46
C PRO A 188 -11.45 7.98 19.22
N LYS A 189 -11.33 9.15 19.90
CA LYS A 189 -12.21 10.30 19.68
C LYS A 189 -12.13 10.88 18.26
N ASP A 190 -10.97 10.78 17.61
CA ASP A 190 -10.77 11.27 16.24
C ASP A 190 -11.50 10.34 15.25
N ILE A 191 -11.48 9.02 15.51
CA ILE A 191 -12.21 8.02 14.71
C ILE A 191 -13.73 8.21 14.88
N GLN A 192 -14.19 8.41 16.12
CA GLN A 192 -15.60 8.67 16.40
C GLN A 192 -16.10 9.95 15.73
N LEU A 193 -15.26 10.99 15.67
CA LEU A 193 -15.56 12.23 14.97
C LEU A 193 -15.62 12.01 13.45
N ALA A 194 -14.62 11.33 12.86
CA ALA A 194 -14.59 11.03 11.44
C ALA A 194 -15.83 10.22 11.01
N ARG A 195 -16.19 9.17 11.75
CA ARG A 195 -17.41 8.37 11.49
C ARG A 195 -18.70 9.20 11.62
N ARG A 196 -18.74 10.14 12.58
CA ARG A 196 -19.89 11.05 12.74
C ARG A 196 -20.08 11.94 11.53
N ILE A 197 -18.99 12.51 11.02
CA ILE A 197 -19.04 13.43 9.87
C ILE A 197 -19.39 12.67 8.58
N ARG A 198 -18.90 11.43 8.44
CA ARG A 198 -19.26 10.56 7.31
C ARG A 198 -20.73 10.09 7.31
N GLY A 199 -21.44 10.23 8.42
CA GLY A 199 -22.81 9.72 8.54
C GLY A 199 -22.91 8.20 8.78
N GLU A 200 -21.81 7.55 9.15
CA GLU A 200 -21.73 6.09 9.40
C GLU A 200 -22.15 5.71 10.83
N ARG A 201 -22.82 6.63 11.55
CA ARG A 201 -23.44 6.37 12.84
C ARG A 201 -24.86 5.86 12.60
N ALA A 202 -25.05 4.57 12.86
CA ALA A 202 -26.29 4.09 13.47
C ALA A 202 -26.33 4.55 14.93
#